data_AF-A0A544TDX3-F1
#
_entry.id   AF-A0A544TDX3-F1
#
_cell.length_a   1.000
_cell.length_b   1.000
_cell.length_c   1.000
_cell.angle_alpha   90.00
_cell.angle_beta   90.00
_cell.angle_gamma   90.00
#
_symmetry.space_group_name_H-M   'P 1'
#
loop_
_entity.id
_entity.type
_entity.pdbx_description
1 polymer ?
#
loop_
_entity_poly.entity_id
_entity_poly.type
_entity_poly.pdbx_seq_one_letter_code
_entity_poly.pdbx_strand_id
1 'polypeptide(L)'
;MITTKNEVLKLTEELVRVESIVETPGEIDAAKKIYEMIAEMPYFIQKPDQVILSKTSDDQLDRYNVLAFVEGTKEKSCKKTIILMGHLDTVGIDDYTNLKDVACKPDELMKKLHDEKLPDLVKEQLESGEWYFGRGVLDMKSGVASHMSLLKYFAEHPEELAGNLVFFSECDEEVSSKGVLSGLKDLKKWKEEHSFDYIALINSDFVAPLYDGDVNRYIYKGTVGKLLPSFFITGAETHVGSAFEGLDPNYIAAELTRQISYNPELCDRHLGETPAPPISLKQMDLKPNYTVQTALSAYVYFNLFVHTWSPQEVLTKLMEQAVFAFENAIKTLNERYESFCKLSEQPFKQLPWKSRVILYEDMTKSLKEEHGEIFVKHMNKFKEKLLLDDSLDTRMFAARVVEEEWKWMKDQSPAIILLYSSLYSPCLDLTGKNKQEENLISALDKAIEKVQSQYKYPIVSKNYFPYICDMSCVALKDDEKSIQSVINNNPAWGTKHYVNYEDIREINVPAINIGPYGYDAHKRYERMEIEYSTEVIPAITKEIIETLIG
;
A
#
# COMPACT_ATOMS: atom_id res chain seq x y z
N MET A 1 2.24 21.59 27.18
CA MET A 1 2.52 21.24 25.77
C MET A 1 3.34 22.34 25.14
N ILE A 2 4.19 22.01 24.17
CA ILE A 2 4.63 23.01 23.19
C ILE A 2 3.36 23.45 22.46
N THR A 3 3.15 24.75 22.29
CA THR A 3 2.01 25.24 21.52
C THR A 3 2.34 25.14 20.04
N THR A 4 2.32 23.93 19.49
CA THR A 4 2.62 23.62 18.07
C THR A 4 1.47 23.94 17.13
N LYS A 5 0.25 24.10 17.65
CA LYS A 5 -1.00 24.28 16.88
C LYS A 5 -0.84 25.18 15.65
N ASN A 6 -0.45 26.44 15.87
CA ASN A 6 -0.37 27.43 14.81
C ASN A 6 0.76 27.13 13.81
N GLU A 7 1.86 26.55 14.28
CA GLU A 7 2.98 26.19 13.42
C GLU A 7 2.63 25.01 12.53
N VAL A 8 2.12 23.91 13.10
CA VAL A 8 1.74 22.71 12.34
C VAL A 8 0.60 23.02 11.37
N LEU A 9 -0.40 23.83 11.77
CA LEU A 9 -1.48 24.24 10.87
C LEU A 9 -0.96 25.09 9.71
N LYS A 10 -0.05 26.03 9.98
CA LYS A 10 0.59 26.84 8.93
C LYS A 10 1.41 25.99 7.96
N LEU A 11 2.23 25.07 8.48
CA LEU A 11 2.99 24.12 7.67
C LEU A 11 2.06 23.25 6.83
N THR A 12 0.98 22.73 7.42
CA THR A 12 -0.05 21.95 6.71
C THR A 12 -0.62 22.75 5.55
N GLU A 13 -0.99 24.01 5.77
CA GLU A 13 -1.53 24.88 4.74
C GLU A 13 -0.52 25.12 3.60
N GLU A 14 0.75 25.40 3.92
CA GLU A 14 1.80 25.60 2.93
C GLU A 14 2.02 24.35 2.06
N LEU A 15 2.02 23.16 2.67
CA LEU A 15 2.18 21.89 1.95
C LEU A 15 0.95 21.55 1.10
N VAL A 16 -0.25 21.75 1.64
CA VAL A 16 -1.51 21.45 0.94
C VAL A 16 -1.71 22.33 -0.27
N ARG A 17 -1.27 23.60 -0.22
CA ARG A 17 -1.32 24.53 -1.36
C ARG A 17 -0.50 24.09 -2.57
N VAL A 18 0.45 23.17 -2.39
CA VAL A 18 1.13 22.51 -3.49
C VAL A 18 0.30 21.31 -3.92
N GLU A 19 -0.37 21.37 -5.07
CA GLU A 19 -1.11 20.23 -5.61
C GLU A 19 -0.11 19.14 -6.03
N SER A 20 0.06 18.09 -5.22
CA SER A 20 1.03 17.01 -5.43
C SER A 20 0.34 15.69 -5.73
N ILE A 21 -0.44 15.67 -6.80
CA ILE A 21 -1.12 14.45 -7.25
C ILE A 21 -0.06 13.46 -7.74
N VAL A 22 -0.17 12.19 -7.33
CA VAL A 22 0.75 11.12 -7.76
C VAL A 22 0.81 11.02 -9.29
N GLU A 23 2.00 10.69 -9.82
CA GLU A 23 2.31 10.65 -11.26
C GLU A 23 2.18 12.01 -11.99
N THR A 24 2.25 13.12 -11.25
CA THR A 24 2.25 14.48 -11.82
C THR A 24 3.51 15.28 -11.44
N PRO A 25 3.84 16.36 -12.16
CA PRO A 25 4.92 17.28 -11.75
C PRO A 25 4.73 17.87 -10.35
N GLY A 26 3.51 17.86 -9.81
CA GLY A 26 3.20 18.35 -8.48
C GLY A 26 3.96 17.64 -7.35
N GLU A 27 4.27 16.35 -7.49
CA GLU A 27 5.11 15.62 -6.53
C GLU A 27 6.51 16.24 -6.44
N ILE A 28 7.08 16.61 -7.59
CA ILE A 28 8.41 17.23 -7.68
C ILE A 28 8.39 18.60 -6.99
N ASP A 29 7.33 19.37 -7.20
CA ASP A 29 7.19 20.71 -6.60
C ASP A 29 6.99 20.62 -5.09
N ALA A 30 6.25 19.62 -4.59
CA ALA A 30 6.10 19.40 -3.15
C ALA A 30 7.42 18.98 -2.49
N ALA A 31 8.18 18.08 -3.11
CA ALA A 31 9.51 17.70 -2.60
C ALA A 31 10.46 18.91 -2.54
N LYS A 32 10.49 19.74 -3.59
CA LYS A 32 11.30 20.98 -3.60
C LYS A 32 10.85 21.94 -2.51
N LYS A 33 9.54 22.14 -2.34
CA LYS A 33 9.00 23.04 -1.31
C LYS A 33 9.38 22.58 0.10
N ILE A 34 9.27 21.29 0.40
CA ILE A 34 9.69 20.72 1.68
C ILE A 34 11.21 20.91 1.88
N TYR A 35 12.01 20.61 0.86
CA TYR A 35 13.47 20.80 0.91
C TYR A 35 13.85 22.26 1.19
N GLU A 36 13.25 23.22 0.48
CA GLU A 36 13.49 24.66 0.66
C GLU A 36 13.16 25.09 2.09
N MET A 37 12.00 24.69 2.61
CA MET A 37 11.58 25.04 3.97
C MET A 37 12.53 24.49 5.04
N ILE A 38 13.08 23.30 4.85
CA ILE A 38 14.07 22.70 5.77
C ILE A 38 15.43 23.37 5.61
N ALA A 39 15.90 23.57 4.38
CA ALA A 39 17.20 24.19 4.09
C ALA A 39 17.31 25.64 4.58
N GLU A 40 16.19 26.36 4.69
CA GLU A 40 16.13 27.71 5.26
C GLU A 40 16.21 27.76 6.80
N MET A 41 16.11 26.63 7.49
CA MET A 41 16.24 26.62 8.96
C MET A 41 17.70 26.91 9.36
N PRO A 42 17.95 27.71 10.44
CA PRO A 42 19.30 28.11 10.83
C PRO A 42 20.30 26.96 11.05
N TYR A 43 19.81 25.79 11.48
CA TYR A 43 20.62 24.58 11.64
C TYR A 43 21.14 24.05 10.30
N PHE A 44 20.25 23.90 9.31
CA PHE A 44 20.58 23.36 7.99
C PHE A 44 21.35 24.36 7.12
N ILE A 45 21.19 25.66 7.33
CA ILE A 45 22.08 26.68 6.73
C ILE A 45 23.54 26.45 7.18
N GLN A 46 23.76 26.11 8.45
CA GLN A 46 25.10 25.82 8.99
C GLN A 46 25.59 24.42 8.61
N LYS A 47 24.66 23.50 8.31
CA LYS A 47 24.91 22.08 8.03
C LYS A 47 24.18 21.66 6.74
N PRO A 48 24.54 22.23 5.57
CA PRO A 48 23.80 22.01 4.33
C PRO A 48 23.85 20.55 3.85
N ASP A 49 24.89 19.79 4.23
CA ASP A 49 25.03 18.37 3.87
C ASP A 49 24.06 17.46 4.66
N GLN A 50 23.35 17.99 5.66
CA GLN A 50 22.38 17.23 6.49
C GLN A 50 20.94 17.35 5.99
N VAL A 51 20.73 17.94 4.79
CA VAL A 51 19.45 17.97 4.08
C VAL A 51 19.69 17.66 2.61
N ILE A 52 18.97 16.67 2.07
CA ILE A 52 19.14 16.23 0.68
C ILE A 52 17.80 16.10 -0.01
N LEU A 53 17.80 16.45 -1.29
CA LEU A 53 16.75 16.12 -2.24
C LEU A 53 17.19 14.86 -3.00
N SER A 54 16.70 13.70 -2.57
CA SER A 54 17.14 12.40 -3.11
C SER A 54 16.26 11.98 -4.28
N LYS A 55 16.87 11.67 -5.42
CA LYS A 55 16.15 11.28 -6.64
C LYS A 55 15.72 9.81 -6.57
N THR A 56 14.50 9.50 -6.97
CA THR A 56 14.04 8.12 -7.10
C THR A 56 14.85 7.33 -8.14
N SER A 57 15.03 6.04 -7.89
CA SER A 57 15.69 5.09 -8.81
C SER A 57 14.65 4.37 -9.66
N ASP A 58 15.00 4.05 -10.91
CA ASP A 58 14.18 3.22 -11.81
C ASP A 58 12.73 3.72 -11.92
N ASP A 59 12.62 5.04 -12.09
CA ASP A 59 11.39 5.81 -12.14
C ASP A 59 11.25 6.48 -13.53
N GLN A 60 10.02 6.56 -14.03
CA GLN A 60 9.73 7.24 -15.29
C GLN A 60 9.72 8.76 -15.13
N LEU A 61 9.40 9.23 -13.92
CA LEU A 61 9.41 10.63 -13.54
C LEU A 61 10.65 10.93 -12.69
N ASP A 62 11.21 12.14 -12.84
CA ASP A 62 12.30 12.62 -11.99
C ASP A 62 11.75 13.09 -10.63
N ARG A 63 11.21 12.15 -9.85
CA ARG A 63 10.66 12.40 -8.51
C ARG A 63 11.73 12.39 -7.44
N TYR A 64 11.40 12.98 -6.30
CA TYR A 64 12.35 13.17 -5.22
C TYR A 64 11.73 12.90 -3.86
N ASN A 65 12.52 12.24 -3.02
CA ASN A 65 12.36 12.24 -1.57
C ASN A 65 13.08 13.44 -0.97
N VAL A 66 12.68 13.84 0.25
CA VAL A 66 13.43 14.78 1.08
C VAL A 66 13.88 14.06 2.35
N LEU A 67 15.19 14.01 2.56
CA LEU A 67 15.75 13.51 3.80
C LEU A 67 16.50 14.63 4.52
N ALA A 68 16.37 14.67 5.83
CA ALA A 68 17.16 15.57 6.67
C ALA A 68 17.51 14.89 8.00
N PHE A 69 18.58 15.31 8.67
CA PHE A 69 18.85 14.81 10.02
C PHE A 69 19.40 15.86 10.97
N VAL A 70 19.11 15.68 12.26
CA VAL A 70 19.63 16.46 13.37
C VAL A 70 20.44 15.55 14.27
N GLU A 71 21.70 15.89 14.47
CA GLU A 71 22.57 15.23 15.44
C GLU A 71 22.39 15.85 16.83
N GLY A 72 22.12 14.99 17.81
CA GLY A 72 22.08 15.40 19.21
C GLY A 72 23.45 15.74 19.76
N THR A 73 23.47 16.65 20.74
CA THR A 73 24.71 17.15 21.36
C THR A 73 24.80 16.86 22.85
N LYS A 74 23.75 16.30 23.46
CA LYS A 74 23.75 15.87 24.87
C LYS A 74 24.76 14.76 25.13
N GLU A 75 24.84 13.79 24.22
CA GLU A 75 25.81 12.69 24.28
C GLU A 75 26.32 12.32 22.87
N LYS A 76 27.38 13.00 22.40
CA LYS A 76 27.91 12.84 21.03
C LYS A 76 28.32 11.41 20.63
N SER A 77 28.54 10.52 21.59
CA SER A 77 28.85 9.09 21.33
C SER A 77 27.61 8.25 21.02
N CYS A 78 26.42 8.71 21.38
CA CYS A 78 25.20 7.95 21.18
C CYS A 78 24.79 7.99 19.69
N LYS A 79 24.61 6.80 19.13
CA LYS A 79 24.29 6.60 17.71
C LYS A 79 22.85 6.22 17.44
N LYS A 80 22.08 6.02 18.50
CA LYS A 80 20.64 5.73 18.42
C LYS A 80 19.94 6.82 17.62
N THR A 81 19.15 6.41 16.66
CA THR A 81 18.54 7.29 15.68
C THR A 81 17.08 6.90 15.47
N ILE A 82 16.20 7.89 15.49
CA ILE A 82 14.77 7.72 15.21
C ILE A 82 14.47 8.31 13.83
N ILE A 83 13.68 7.60 13.04
CA ILE A 83 13.22 8.05 11.72
C ILE A 83 11.77 8.54 11.85
N LEU A 84 11.52 9.76 11.38
CA LEU A 84 10.20 10.35 11.21
C LEU A 84 9.83 10.28 9.73
N MET A 85 8.84 9.47 9.38
CA MET A 85 8.47 9.17 8.00
C MET A 85 7.07 9.69 7.63
N GLY A 86 6.88 10.01 6.36
CA GLY A 86 5.58 10.30 5.78
C GLY A 86 5.65 10.61 4.29
N HIS A 87 4.55 10.53 3.56
CA HIS A 87 4.51 10.78 2.13
C HIS A 87 3.99 12.18 1.76
N LEU A 88 4.47 12.72 0.63
CA LEU A 88 4.17 14.07 0.15
C LEU A 88 3.13 14.12 -0.96
N ASP A 89 2.96 12.99 -1.66
CA ASP A 89 2.00 12.85 -2.74
C ASP A 89 0.58 12.67 -2.21
N THR A 90 -0.39 12.80 -3.11
CA THR A 90 -1.81 12.73 -2.82
C THR A 90 -2.51 12.04 -3.99
N VAL A 91 -3.67 11.44 -3.74
CA VAL A 91 -4.55 10.99 -4.82
C VAL A 91 -5.15 12.17 -5.61
N GLY A 92 -5.74 11.86 -6.77
CA GLY A 92 -6.43 12.83 -7.61
C GLY A 92 -7.58 13.59 -6.91
N ILE A 93 -8.04 14.65 -7.58
CA ILE A 93 -9.05 15.60 -7.06
C ILE A 93 -10.35 15.60 -7.88
N ASP A 94 -10.55 14.61 -8.76
CA ASP A 94 -11.74 14.54 -9.61
C ASP A 94 -13.05 14.35 -8.81
N ASP A 95 -12.94 13.73 -7.64
CA ASP A 95 -14.01 13.56 -6.66
C ASP A 95 -14.54 14.88 -6.08
N TYR A 96 -13.75 15.96 -6.12
CA TYR A 96 -14.20 17.31 -5.73
C TYR A 96 -15.16 17.96 -6.74
N THR A 97 -15.30 17.41 -7.94
CA THR A 97 -16.26 17.86 -8.97
C THR A 97 -16.15 19.37 -9.27
N ASN A 98 -17.17 20.17 -8.97
CA ASN A 98 -17.18 21.63 -9.16
C ASN A 98 -16.25 22.40 -8.22
N LEU A 99 -15.69 21.76 -7.20
CA LEU A 99 -14.74 22.34 -6.25
C LEU A 99 -13.28 22.00 -6.54
N LYS A 100 -12.99 21.33 -7.67
CA LYS A 100 -11.64 20.88 -8.05
C LYS A 100 -10.57 21.99 -7.94
N ASP A 101 -10.85 23.18 -8.49
CA ASP A 101 -9.91 24.33 -8.50
C ASP A 101 -9.55 24.91 -7.12
N VAL A 102 -10.26 24.47 -6.07
CA VAL A 102 -10.02 24.88 -4.68
C VAL A 102 -9.71 23.70 -3.75
N ALA A 103 -9.61 22.46 -4.26
CA ALA A 103 -9.39 21.26 -3.43
C ALA A 103 -8.11 21.36 -2.58
N CYS A 104 -7.06 21.97 -3.12
CA CYS A 104 -5.78 22.24 -2.46
C CYS A 104 -5.70 23.66 -1.86
N LYS A 105 -6.83 24.35 -1.66
CA LYS A 105 -6.89 25.71 -1.07
C LYS A 105 -7.85 25.70 0.13
N PRO A 106 -7.43 25.22 1.30
CA PRO A 106 -8.31 24.98 2.45
C PRO A 106 -9.25 26.13 2.78
N ASP A 107 -8.74 27.36 2.85
CA ASP A 107 -9.56 28.55 3.14
C ASP A 107 -10.64 28.83 2.10
N GLU A 108 -10.33 28.64 0.82
CA GLU A 108 -11.29 28.84 -0.28
C GLU A 108 -12.28 27.69 -0.35
N LEU A 109 -11.82 26.46 -0.12
CA LEU A 109 -12.64 25.25 -0.07
C LEU A 109 -13.68 25.35 1.03
N MET A 110 -13.27 25.62 2.28
CA MET A 110 -14.18 25.74 3.42
C MET A 110 -15.23 26.82 3.19
N LYS A 111 -14.86 27.97 2.60
CA LYS A 111 -15.82 29.01 2.22
C LYS A 111 -16.84 28.52 1.20
N LYS A 112 -16.41 27.84 0.14
CA LYS A 112 -17.32 27.31 -0.88
C LYS A 112 -18.20 26.17 -0.35
N LEU A 113 -17.70 25.35 0.58
CA LEU A 113 -18.47 24.28 1.18
C LEU A 113 -19.70 24.79 1.96
N HIS A 114 -19.65 26.00 2.52
CA HIS A 114 -20.82 26.61 3.17
C HIS A 114 -21.99 26.88 2.20
N ASP A 115 -21.71 27.05 0.90
CA ASP A 115 -22.72 27.27 -0.13
C ASP A 115 -23.29 25.96 -0.70
N GLU A 116 -22.69 24.81 -0.35
CA GLU A 116 -23.05 23.49 -0.85
C GLU A 116 -24.10 22.78 0.02
N LYS A 117 -24.82 21.83 -0.59
CA LYS A 117 -25.66 20.91 0.18
C LYS A 117 -24.80 19.79 0.77
N LEU A 118 -24.41 19.94 2.03
CA LEU A 118 -23.55 19.01 2.75
C LEU A 118 -24.34 17.93 3.51
N PRO A 119 -23.78 16.72 3.69
CA PRO A 119 -24.24 15.77 4.71
C PRO A 119 -24.13 16.38 6.12
N ASP A 120 -25.01 15.95 7.04
CA ASP A 120 -25.13 16.56 8.38
C ASP A 120 -23.81 16.58 9.15
N LEU A 121 -23.08 15.47 9.19
CA LEU A 121 -21.78 15.37 9.86
C LEU A 121 -20.74 16.33 9.28
N VAL A 122 -20.69 16.44 7.95
CA VAL A 122 -19.74 17.33 7.26
C VAL A 122 -20.05 18.78 7.56
N LYS A 123 -21.34 19.13 7.59
CA LYS A 123 -21.81 20.47 7.95
C LYS A 123 -21.47 20.82 9.39
N GLU A 124 -21.76 19.92 10.33
CA GLU A 124 -21.44 20.11 11.76
C GLU A 124 -19.95 20.38 11.96
N GLN A 125 -19.10 19.58 11.31
CA GLN A 125 -17.64 19.70 11.44
C GLN A 125 -17.09 20.96 10.76
N LEU A 126 -17.67 21.38 9.64
CA LEU A 126 -17.33 22.65 8.99
C LEU A 126 -17.70 23.86 9.87
N GLU A 127 -18.88 23.83 10.49
CA GLU A 127 -19.38 24.93 11.32
C GLU A 127 -18.73 25.01 12.71
N SER A 128 -18.15 23.91 13.22
CA SER A 128 -17.54 23.89 14.55
C SER A 128 -16.20 24.64 14.64
N GLY A 129 -15.48 24.76 13.52
CA GLY A 129 -14.12 25.29 13.48
C GLY A 129 -13.06 24.38 14.11
N GLU A 130 -13.42 23.14 14.48
CA GLU A 130 -12.49 22.13 15.02
C GLU A 130 -11.85 21.26 13.90
N TRP A 131 -12.29 21.43 12.66
CA TRP A 131 -11.90 20.62 11.51
C TRP A 131 -11.31 21.45 10.39
N TYR A 132 -10.30 20.92 9.71
CA TYR A 132 -9.63 21.57 8.60
C TYR A 132 -9.78 20.74 7.33
N PHE A 133 -10.24 21.34 6.23
CA PHE A 133 -10.63 20.66 5.00
C PHE A 133 -9.63 20.90 3.87
N GLY A 134 -9.39 19.88 3.05
CA GLY A 134 -8.57 20.00 1.83
C GLY A 134 -7.96 18.66 1.42
N ARG A 135 -7.68 18.51 0.12
CA ARG A 135 -6.95 17.33 -0.38
C ARG A 135 -5.54 17.29 0.21
N GLY A 136 -5.18 16.18 0.83
CA GLY A 136 -3.90 15.96 1.47
C GLY A 136 -3.80 16.54 2.89
N VAL A 137 -4.85 17.22 3.39
CA VAL A 137 -4.87 17.71 4.78
C VAL A 137 -4.86 16.54 5.75
N LEU A 138 -5.63 15.49 5.45
CA LEU A 138 -5.65 14.28 6.25
C LEU A 138 -4.57 13.32 5.80
N ASP A 139 -4.44 13.08 4.49
CA ASP A 139 -3.59 12.02 3.95
C ASP A 139 -2.51 12.54 2.98
N MET A 140 -1.30 12.84 3.45
CA MET A 140 -0.92 12.93 4.88
C MET A 140 -0.08 14.15 5.22
N LYS A 141 -0.27 15.27 4.52
CA LYS A 141 0.59 16.46 4.65
C LYS A 141 0.58 17.11 6.02
N SER A 142 -0.50 16.95 6.80
CA SER A 142 -0.49 17.40 8.20
C SER A 142 0.37 16.53 9.11
N GLY A 143 0.47 15.23 8.81
CA GLY A 143 1.44 14.32 9.42
C GLY A 143 2.89 14.74 9.11
N VAL A 144 3.18 15.01 7.83
CA VAL A 144 4.48 15.55 7.40
C VAL A 144 4.78 16.89 8.07
N ALA A 145 3.80 17.80 8.13
CA ALA A 145 3.92 19.08 8.82
C ALA A 145 4.22 18.93 10.33
N SER A 146 3.59 17.96 11.00
CA SER A 146 3.87 17.61 12.39
C SER A 146 5.32 17.16 12.56
N HIS A 147 5.80 16.27 11.68
CA HIS A 147 7.18 15.81 11.67
C HIS A 147 8.18 16.94 11.38
N MET A 148 7.87 17.87 10.47
CA MET A 148 8.69 19.05 10.18
C MET A 148 8.77 20.01 11.38
N SER A 149 7.68 20.21 12.13
CA SER A 149 7.68 21.03 13.35
C SER A 149 8.60 20.41 14.42
N LEU A 150 8.57 19.09 14.59
CA LEU A 150 9.47 18.39 15.50
C LEU A 150 10.94 18.42 15.05
N LEU A 151 11.20 18.24 13.76
CA LEU A 151 12.53 18.39 13.17
C LEU A 151 13.10 19.78 13.49
N LYS A 152 12.30 20.82 13.25
CA LYS A 152 12.68 22.20 13.56
C LYS A 152 12.94 22.40 15.06
N TYR A 153 12.06 21.91 15.93
CA TYR A 153 12.25 22.01 17.38
C TYR A 153 13.60 21.42 17.81
N PHE A 154 13.93 20.20 17.38
CA PHE A 154 15.19 19.56 17.76
C PHE A 154 16.41 20.14 17.04
N ALA A 155 16.24 20.72 15.85
CA ALA A 155 17.29 21.49 15.19
C ALA A 155 17.65 22.77 15.98
N GLU A 156 16.68 23.37 16.65
CA GLU A 156 16.86 24.52 17.55
C GLU A 156 17.38 24.11 18.95
N HIS A 157 17.11 22.87 19.38
CA HIS A 157 17.46 22.34 20.70
C HIS A 157 18.25 21.00 20.62
N PRO A 158 19.36 20.92 19.86
CA PRO A 158 20.09 19.67 19.70
C PRO A 158 20.71 19.17 21.02
N GLU A 159 20.87 20.03 22.02
CA GLU A 159 21.32 19.69 23.37
C GLU A 159 20.31 18.89 24.20
N GLU A 160 19.04 18.83 23.78
CA GLU A 160 18.03 17.96 24.38
C GLU A 160 18.20 16.50 23.93
N LEU A 161 18.90 16.26 22.81
CA LEU A 161 19.06 14.92 22.23
C LEU A 161 20.41 14.29 22.59
N ALA A 162 20.36 13.09 23.18
CA ALA A 162 21.49 12.18 23.23
C ALA A 162 21.74 11.51 21.87
N GLY A 163 20.68 11.04 21.19
CA GLY A 163 20.77 10.40 19.87
C GLY A 163 20.54 11.36 18.70
N ASN A 164 20.12 10.81 17.56
CA ASN A 164 19.89 11.57 16.32
C ASN A 164 18.44 11.42 15.84
N LEU A 165 17.97 12.40 15.07
CA LEU A 165 16.65 12.40 14.46
C LEU A 165 16.79 12.49 12.95
N VAL A 166 16.19 11.57 12.22
CA VAL A 166 16.09 11.59 10.76
C VAL A 166 14.65 11.94 10.39
N PHE A 167 14.48 12.86 9.47
CA PHE A 167 13.23 13.14 8.76
C PHE A 167 13.32 12.54 7.36
N PHE A 168 12.27 11.85 6.95
CA PHE A 168 12.16 11.21 5.65
C PHE A 168 10.76 11.46 5.07
N SER A 169 10.67 12.41 4.15
CA SER A 169 9.46 12.63 3.35
C SER A 169 9.64 11.98 1.99
N GLU A 170 8.74 11.06 1.65
CA GLU A 170 8.83 10.24 0.44
C GLU A 170 7.70 10.53 -0.55
N CYS A 171 7.90 10.15 -1.80
CA CYS A 171 6.94 10.32 -2.89
C CYS A 171 6.43 8.96 -3.41
N ASP A 172 5.38 8.94 -4.23
CA ASP A 172 4.83 7.73 -4.87
C ASP A 172 4.28 6.66 -3.92
N GLU A 173 3.89 7.01 -2.70
CA GLU A 173 3.29 6.06 -1.75
C GLU A 173 1.99 5.48 -2.36
N GLU A 174 1.17 6.34 -2.95
CA GLU A 174 -0.21 6.04 -3.36
C GLU A 174 -0.32 5.05 -4.54
N VAL A 175 0.82 4.66 -5.14
CA VAL A 175 0.85 3.81 -6.34
C VAL A 175 1.84 2.65 -6.23
N SER A 176 3.14 2.93 -6.14
CA SER A 176 4.18 1.90 -6.29
C SER A 176 5.30 1.95 -5.26
N SER A 177 5.24 2.88 -4.29
CA SER A 177 6.22 3.03 -3.21
C SER A 177 7.64 3.27 -3.73
N LYS A 178 7.81 3.91 -4.90
CA LYS A 178 9.16 4.16 -5.47
C LYS A 178 9.98 5.11 -4.61
N GLY A 179 9.34 6.03 -3.87
CA GLY A 179 9.98 6.91 -2.91
C GLY A 179 10.66 6.12 -1.82
N VAL A 180 9.91 5.44 -0.95
CA VAL A 180 10.48 4.66 0.16
C VAL A 180 11.53 3.67 -0.34
N LEU A 181 11.26 2.92 -1.40
CA LEU A 181 12.17 1.89 -1.92
C LEU A 181 13.51 2.47 -2.42
N SER A 182 13.47 3.67 -3.00
CA SER A 182 14.69 4.39 -3.37
C SER A 182 15.42 4.94 -2.14
N GLY A 183 14.67 5.48 -1.18
CA GLY A 183 15.18 6.07 0.06
C GLY A 183 15.84 5.06 1.00
N LEU A 184 15.55 3.76 0.90
CA LEU A 184 16.30 2.72 1.63
C LEU A 184 17.81 2.78 1.35
N LYS A 185 18.20 3.13 0.12
CA LYS A 185 19.62 3.30 -0.25
C LYS A 185 20.25 4.49 0.47
N ASP A 186 19.51 5.59 0.62
CA ASP A 186 19.97 6.77 1.36
C ASP A 186 20.06 6.47 2.86
N LEU A 187 19.06 5.81 3.43
CA LEU A 187 19.09 5.38 4.83
C LEU A 187 20.25 4.43 5.11
N LYS A 188 20.53 3.47 4.21
CA LYS A 188 21.69 2.59 4.32
C LYS A 188 23.00 3.39 4.25
N LYS A 189 23.12 4.29 3.28
CA LYS A 189 24.29 5.16 3.14
C LYS A 189 24.53 5.97 4.42
N TRP A 190 23.51 6.60 4.99
CA TRP A 190 23.63 7.36 6.23
C TRP A 190 23.92 6.50 7.46
N LYS A 191 23.40 5.26 7.49
CA LYS A 191 23.75 4.26 8.50
C LYS A 191 25.26 4.01 8.51
N GLU A 192 25.86 3.87 7.33
CA GLU A 192 27.29 3.64 7.17
C GLU A 192 28.13 4.91 7.45
N GLU A 193 27.79 6.04 6.80
CA GLU A 193 28.56 7.29 6.86
C GLU A 193 28.56 7.94 8.25
N HIS A 194 27.41 7.92 8.94
CA HIS A 194 27.24 8.56 10.26
C HIS A 194 27.27 7.57 11.43
N SER A 195 27.36 6.28 11.11
CA SER A 195 27.23 5.18 12.07
C SER A 195 25.89 5.20 12.81
N PHE A 196 24.79 5.56 12.15
CA PHE A 196 23.47 5.58 12.78
C PHE A 196 23.02 4.18 13.18
N ASP A 197 22.40 4.09 14.35
CA ASP A 197 21.71 2.91 14.87
C ASP A 197 20.21 3.21 14.84
N TYR A 198 19.50 2.81 13.78
CA TYR A 198 18.06 3.03 13.65
C TYR A 198 17.30 2.16 14.64
N ILE A 199 16.71 2.78 15.66
CA ILE A 199 16.05 2.07 16.77
C ILE A 199 14.52 2.15 16.74
N ALA A 200 13.96 3.09 15.98
CA ALA A 200 12.52 3.25 15.80
C ALA A 200 12.23 4.07 14.55
N LEU A 201 11.12 3.76 13.90
CA LEU A 201 10.51 4.57 12.86
C LEU A 201 9.09 4.95 13.30
N ILE A 202 8.76 6.23 13.16
CA ILE A 202 7.42 6.75 13.41
C ILE A 202 6.91 7.26 12.06
N ASN A 203 5.91 6.58 11.52
CA ASN A 203 5.17 7.00 10.35
C ASN A 203 4.01 7.90 10.74
N SER A 204 3.55 8.76 9.83
CA SER A 204 2.51 9.75 10.12
C SER A 204 1.24 9.62 9.28
N ASP A 205 0.97 8.44 8.73
CA ASP A 205 -0.24 8.15 7.96
C ASP A 205 -1.52 8.43 8.73
N PHE A 206 -2.54 8.87 8.02
CA PHE A 206 -3.82 9.22 8.62
C PHE A 206 -4.45 8.09 9.43
N VAL A 207 -5.28 8.46 10.38
CA VAL A 207 -6.10 7.53 11.16
C VAL A 207 -7.57 7.93 11.07
N ALA A 208 -8.45 6.94 11.03
CA ALA A 208 -9.87 7.14 10.82
C ALA A 208 -10.70 6.31 11.81
N PRO A 209 -11.96 6.71 12.10
CA PRO A 209 -12.88 5.88 12.87
C PRO A 209 -13.11 4.52 12.19
N LEU A 210 -13.22 3.45 12.99
CA LEU A 210 -13.42 2.10 12.45
C LEU A 210 -14.88 1.80 12.09
N TYR A 211 -15.82 2.52 12.70
CA TYR A 211 -17.24 2.40 12.48
C TYR A 211 -17.96 3.71 12.82
N ASP A 212 -19.20 3.83 12.39
CA ASP A 212 -20.01 5.01 12.65
C ASP A 212 -20.22 5.24 14.17
N GLY A 213 -19.91 6.45 14.64
CA GLY A 213 -19.92 6.79 16.07
C GLY A 213 -18.67 6.38 16.86
N ASP A 214 -17.61 5.88 16.22
CA ASP A 214 -16.34 5.57 16.89
C ASP A 214 -15.58 6.83 17.29
N VAL A 215 -15.44 7.04 18.60
CA VAL A 215 -14.78 8.21 19.19
C VAL A 215 -13.29 7.97 19.49
N ASN A 216 -12.74 6.80 19.21
CA ASN A 216 -11.35 6.50 19.52
C ASN A 216 -10.41 7.16 18.50
N ARG A 217 -9.24 7.57 18.99
CA ARG A 217 -8.11 8.01 18.16
C ARG A 217 -7.05 6.93 18.22
N TYR A 218 -6.74 6.33 17.08
CA TYR A 218 -5.89 5.15 17.03
C TYR A 218 -4.43 5.50 16.82
N ILE A 219 -3.56 4.72 17.46
CA ILE A 219 -2.14 4.62 17.14
C ILE A 219 -1.86 3.16 16.80
N TYR A 220 -1.06 2.90 15.77
CA TYR A 220 -0.85 1.54 15.28
C TYR A 220 0.59 1.09 15.49
N LYS A 221 0.75 -0.13 15.99
CA LYS A 221 2.06 -0.73 16.33
C LYS A 221 2.59 -1.63 15.20
N GLY A 222 2.28 -1.27 13.96
CA GLY A 222 2.50 -2.12 12.81
C GLY A 222 1.52 -1.80 11.68
N THR A 223 1.62 -2.56 10.59
CA THR A 223 0.74 -2.45 9.42
C THR A 223 0.39 -3.82 8.88
N VAL A 224 -0.80 -3.92 8.27
CA VAL A 224 -1.18 -5.10 7.52
C VAL A 224 -0.22 -5.32 6.34
N GLY A 225 0.03 -6.59 6.01
CA GLY A 225 0.64 -6.94 4.74
C GLY A 225 -0.41 -7.01 3.63
N LYS A 226 0.01 -6.89 2.38
CA LYS A 226 -0.86 -6.92 1.19
C LYS A 226 -0.26 -7.78 0.09
N LEU A 227 -1.08 -8.67 -0.44
CA LEU A 227 -0.80 -9.45 -1.64
C LEU A 227 -1.89 -9.19 -2.69
N LEU A 228 -1.51 -9.33 -3.96
CA LEU A 228 -2.43 -9.24 -5.10
C LEU A 228 -2.48 -10.57 -5.88
N PRO A 229 -3.08 -11.63 -5.29
CA PRO A 229 -3.28 -12.88 -5.99
C PRO A 229 -4.18 -12.67 -7.21
N SER A 230 -3.77 -13.26 -8.32
CA SER A 230 -4.41 -13.13 -9.62
C SER A 230 -4.57 -14.49 -10.26
N PHE A 231 -5.61 -14.61 -11.07
CA PHE A 231 -6.01 -15.86 -11.71
C PHE A 231 -6.20 -15.61 -13.19
N PHE A 232 -5.36 -16.24 -14.00
CA PHE A 232 -5.53 -16.31 -15.45
C PHE A 232 -6.26 -17.61 -15.76
N ILE A 233 -7.42 -17.50 -16.39
CA ILE A 233 -8.37 -18.60 -16.55
C ILE A 233 -8.51 -18.88 -18.04
N THR A 234 -8.26 -20.10 -18.45
CA THR A 234 -8.42 -20.55 -19.84
C THR A 234 -9.68 -21.38 -19.99
N GLY A 235 -10.37 -21.16 -21.10
CA GLY A 235 -11.59 -21.88 -21.44
C GLY A 235 -11.41 -22.84 -22.61
N ALA A 236 -12.54 -23.33 -23.11
CA ALA A 236 -12.64 -23.99 -24.40
C ALA A 236 -13.65 -23.21 -25.26
N GLU A 237 -13.21 -22.74 -26.42
CA GLU A 237 -14.03 -21.91 -27.29
C GLU A 237 -15.23 -22.67 -27.85
N THR A 238 -16.33 -21.96 -28.03
CA THR A 238 -17.47 -22.45 -28.80
C THR A 238 -18.20 -21.30 -29.47
N HIS A 239 -19.01 -21.63 -30.49
CA HIS A 239 -19.99 -20.71 -31.04
C HIS A 239 -21.13 -20.50 -30.03
N VAL A 240 -21.66 -19.28 -29.94
CA VAL A 240 -22.75 -18.94 -28.99
C VAL A 240 -23.99 -19.83 -29.14
N GLY A 241 -24.26 -20.33 -30.34
CA GLY A 241 -25.35 -21.28 -30.62
C GLY A 241 -25.09 -22.71 -30.13
N SER A 242 -23.84 -23.04 -29.77
CA SER A 242 -23.36 -24.33 -29.28
C SER A 242 -22.81 -24.19 -27.86
N ALA A 243 -23.56 -23.50 -26.98
CA ALA A 243 -23.08 -23.04 -25.66
C ALA A 243 -22.49 -24.14 -24.75
N PHE A 244 -22.87 -25.40 -24.92
CA PHE A 244 -22.39 -26.54 -24.11
C PHE A 244 -21.25 -27.34 -24.75
N GLU A 245 -20.79 -26.98 -25.96
CA GLU A 245 -19.63 -27.63 -26.60
C GLU A 245 -18.29 -27.07 -26.09
N GLY A 246 -18.32 -25.93 -25.40
CA GLY A 246 -17.14 -25.28 -24.83
C GLY A 246 -17.26 -25.11 -23.31
N LEU A 247 -16.32 -24.33 -22.76
CA LEU A 247 -16.31 -23.92 -21.37
C LEU A 247 -15.87 -22.46 -21.30
N ASP A 248 -16.81 -21.56 -21.01
CA ASP A 248 -16.56 -20.13 -20.95
C ASP A 248 -15.72 -19.76 -19.72
N PRO A 249 -14.52 -19.16 -19.90
CA PRO A 249 -13.68 -18.77 -18.77
C PRO A 249 -14.32 -17.67 -17.91
N ASN A 250 -15.26 -16.87 -18.45
CA ASN A 250 -16.03 -15.91 -17.64
C ASN A 250 -16.91 -16.60 -16.61
N TYR A 251 -17.45 -17.77 -16.94
CA TYR A 251 -18.29 -18.54 -16.04
C TYR A 251 -17.48 -19.07 -14.85
N ILE A 252 -16.26 -19.56 -15.11
CA ILE A 252 -15.32 -19.97 -14.06
C ILE A 252 -14.89 -18.76 -13.22
N ALA A 253 -14.57 -17.62 -13.86
CA ALA A 253 -14.18 -16.40 -13.16
C ALA A 253 -15.28 -15.91 -12.20
N ALA A 254 -16.54 -15.94 -12.63
CA ALA A 254 -17.67 -15.54 -11.79
C ALA A 254 -17.82 -16.44 -10.55
N GLU A 255 -17.65 -17.76 -10.71
CA GLU A 255 -17.72 -18.69 -9.59
C GLU A 255 -16.53 -18.53 -8.63
N LEU A 256 -15.34 -18.29 -9.17
CA LEU A 256 -14.14 -18.00 -8.38
C LEU A 256 -14.30 -16.71 -7.56
N THR A 257 -14.82 -15.65 -8.18
CA THR A 257 -15.12 -14.39 -7.50
C THR A 257 -16.16 -14.57 -6.41
N ARG A 258 -17.21 -15.37 -6.66
CA ARG A 258 -18.23 -15.71 -5.65
C ARG A 258 -17.63 -16.47 -4.46
N GLN A 259 -16.63 -17.33 -4.70
CA GLN A 259 -16.00 -18.14 -3.67
C GLN A 259 -15.03 -17.35 -2.78
N ILE A 260 -14.27 -16.42 -3.36
CA ILE A 260 -13.20 -15.70 -2.67
C ILE A 260 -13.67 -14.37 -2.08
N SER A 261 -14.49 -13.61 -2.80
CA SER A 261 -14.83 -12.24 -2.40
C SER A 261 -15.65 -12.23 -1.10
N TYR A 262 -15.27 -11.35 -0.17
CA TYR A 262 -15.90 -11.18 1.13
C TYR A 262 -15.92 -12.44 2.00
N ASN A 263 -15.07 -13.43 1.71
CA ASN A 263 -15.02 -14.69 2.46
C ASN A 263 -14.22 -14.52 3.77
N PRO A 264 -14.85 -14.58 4.95
CA PRO A 264 -14.16 -14.39 6.23
C PRO A 264 -13.24 -15.56 6.62
N GLU A 265 -13.34 -16.72 5.97
CA GLU A 265 -12.40 -17.84 6.16
C GLU A 265 -11.02 -17.51 5.59
N LEU A 266 -10.95 -16.55 4.68
CA LEU A 266 -9.72 -16.01 4.10
C LEU A 266 -9.21 -14.76 4.83
N CYS A 267 -9.65 -14.52 6.07
CA CYS A 267 -9.11 -13.48 6.94
C CYS A 267 -8.05 -14.05 7.88
N ASP A 268 -6.84 -13.51 7.77
CA ASP A 268 -5.70 -13.89 8.59
C ASP A 268 -5.71 -13.21 9.97
N ARG A 269 -6.37 -13.84 10.94
CA ARG A 269 -6.54 -13.27 12.30
C ARG A 269 -5.28 -13.42 13.15
N HIS A 270 -4.86 -12.32 13.77
CA HIS A 270 -3.72 -12.32 14.70
C HIS A 270 -3.88 -11.24 15.78
N LEU A 271 -3.37 -11.50 16.99
CA LEU A 271 -3.43 -10.59 18.15
C LEU A 271 -4.84 -10.02 18.45
N GLY A 272 -5.89 -10.81 18.19
CA GLY A 272 -7.28 -10.39 18.40
C GLY A 272 -7.84 -9.44 17.33
N GLU A 273 -7.06 -9.13 16.30
CA GLU A 273 -7.47 -8.30 15.16
C GLU A 273 -7.71 -9.14 13.91
N THR A 274 -8.58 -8.65 13.03
CA THR A 274 -9.00 -9.35 11.81
C THR A 274 -8.90 -8.35 10.65
N PRO A 275 -8.10 -8.65 9.61
CA PRO A 275 -8.06 -7.78 8.44
C PRO A 275 -9.36 -7.88 7.64
N ALA A 276 -9.60 -6.92 6.76
CA ALA A 276 -10.72 -7.00 5.81
C ALA A 276 -10.59 -8.26 4.92
N PRO A 277 -11.72 -8.92 4.57
CA PRO A 277 -11.69 -10.11 3.72
C PRO A 277 -11.21 -9.77 2.30
N PRO A 278 -10.76 -10.78 1.53
CA PRO A 278 -10.37 -10.55 0.15
C PRO A 278 -11.52 -9.97 -0.69
N ILE A 279 -11.20 -9.08 -1.60
CA ILE A 279 -12.17 -8.45 -2.49
C ILE A 279 -11.63 -8.39 -3.91
N SER A 280 -12.46 -8.72 -4.90
CA SER A 280 -12.09 -8.59 -6.30
C SER A 280 -11.94 -7.11 -6.65
N LEU A 281 -10.77 -6.75 -7.17
CA LEU A 281 -10.49 -5.39 -7.65
C LEU A 281 -10.71 -5.28 -9.16
N LYS A 282 -10.62 -6.40 -9.90
CA LYS A 282 -10.89 -6.46 -11.33
C LYS A 282 -11.30 -7.87 -11.73
N GLN A 283 -12.25 -7.95 -12.65
CA GLN A 283 -12.63 -9.16 -13.37
C GLN A 283 -12.93 -8.78 -14.82
N MET A 284 -12.30 -9.46 -15.79
CA MET A 284 -12.55 -9.23 -17.22
C MET A 284 -12.25 -10.48 -18.05
N ASP A 285 -12.83 -10.60 -19.24
CA ASP A 285 -12.27 -11.45 -20.29
C ASP A 285 -11.17 -10.72 -21.07
N LEU A 286 -10.33 -11.49 -21.76
CA LEU A 286 -9.25 -10.96 -22.60
C LEU A 286 -9.61 -10.96 -24.10
N LYS A 287 -10.90 -11.13 -24.44
CA LYS A 287 -11.34 -11.12 -25.83
C LYS A 287 -11.23 -9.69 -26.37
N PRO A 288 -10.53 -9.46 -27.50
CA PRO A 288 -10.22 -8.11 -27.93
C PRO A 288 -11.41 -7.38 -28.56
N ASN A 289 -12.33 -8.12 -29.21
CA ASN A 289 -13.43 -7.55 -29.98
C ASN A 289 -14.66 -8.45 -29.92
N TYR A 290 -15.83 -7.88 -30.22
CA TYR A 290 -17.07 -8.64 -30.33
C TYR A 290 -17.03 -9.64 -31.49
N THR A 291 -17.41 -10.88 -31.19
CA THR A 291 -17.71 -11.97 -32.13
C THR A 291 -18.70 -12.93 -31.47
N VAL A 292 -19.29 -13.85 -32.24
CA VAL A 292 -20.17 -14.92 -31.72
C VAL A 292 -19.44 -16.09 -31.05
N GLN A 293 -18.11 -16.02 -30.94
CA GLN A 293 -17.28 -17.00 -30.23
C GLN A 293 -17.21 -16.64 -28.73
N THR A 294 -17.20 -17.63 -27.83
CA THR A 294 -16.90 -17.39 -26.41
C THR A 294 -15.47 -16.87 -26.21
N ALA A 295 -15.18 -16.27 -25.06
CA ALA A 295 -13.83 -15.83 -24.73
C ALA A 295 -12.87 -17.03 -24.60
N LEU A 296 -11.60 -16.81 -24.96
CA LEU A 296 -10.54 -17.83 -24.81
C LEU A 296 -9.95 -17.83 -23.40
N SER A 297 -9.90 -16.65 -22.79
CA SER A 297 -9.33 -16.45 -21.45
C SER A 297 -10.03 -15.33 -20.69
N ALA A 298 -9.97 -15.43 -19.37
CA ALA A 298 -10.41 -14.41 -18.43
C ALA A 298 -9.34 -14.17 -17.37
N TYR A 299 -9.41 -13.01 -16.73
CA TYR A 299 -8.46 -12.57 -15.73
C TYR A 299 -9.20 -11.90 -14.55
N VAL A 300 -8.86 -12.32 -13.34
CA VAL A 300 -9.41 -11.77 -12.10
C VAL A 300 -8.32 -11.67 -11.05
N TYR A 301 -8.34 -10.61 -10.25
CA TYR A 301 -7.43 -10.47 -9.11
C TYR A 301 -8.10 -9.84 -7.90
N PHE A 302 -7.56 -10.16 -6.73
CA PHE A 302 -8.13 -9.81 -5.44
C PHE A 302 -7.12 -9.04 -4.61
N ASN A 303 -7.58 -8.04 -3.86
CA ASN A 303 -6.82 -7.53 -2.73
C ASN A 303 -6.90 -8.57 -1.60
N LEU A 304 -5.78 -8.95 -1.00
CA LEU A 304 -5.74 -9.83 0.15
C LEU A 304 -4.78 -9.28 1.20
N PHE A 305 -5.31 -8.98 2.38
CA PHE A 305 -4.54 -8.54 3.53
C PHE A 305 -4.06 -9.72 4.37
N VAL A 306 -2.82 -9.64 4.86
CA VAL A 306 -2.20 -10.67 5.70
C VAL A 306 -1.63 -10.05 6.98
N HIS A 307 -1.74 -10.78 8.09
CA HIS A 307 -1.08 -10.44 9.36
C HIS A 307 0.10 -11.39 9.63
N THR A 308 -0.04 -12.67 9.34
CA THR A 308 0.93 -13.74 9.63
C THR A 308 1.19 -14.70 8.49
N TRP A 309 0.24 -14.87 7.54
CA TRP A 309 0.41 -15.77 6.42
C TRP A 309 1.54 -15.30 5.52
N SER A 310 2.48 -16.21 5.28
CA SER A 310 3.48 -16.04 4.23
C SER A 310 2.82 -16.05 2.85
N PRO A 311 3.47 -15.46 1.83
CA PRO A 311 3.00 -15.55 0.45
C PRO A 311 2.77 -16.99 -0.04
N GLN A 312 3.53 -17.97 0.43
CA GLN A 312 3.33 -19.37 0.08
C GLN A 312 2.06 -19.97 0.70
N GLU A 313 1.75 -19.63 1.96
CA GLU A 313 0.53 -20.07 2.62
C GLU A 313 -0.71 -19.48 1.95
N VAL A 314 -0.63 -18.23 1.50
CA VAL A 314 -1.69 -17.59 0.70
C VAL A 314 -1.92 -18.33 -0.62
N LEU A 315 -0.87 -18.65 -1.38
CA LEU A 315 -1.00 -19.43 -2.62
C LEU A 315 -1.65 -20.79 -2.36
N THR A 316 -1.25 -21.48 -1.28
CA THR A 316 -1.81 -22.79 -0.90
C THR A 316 -3.31 -22.69 -0.63
N LYS A 317 -3.73 -21.72 0.20
CA LYS A 317 -5.15 -21.50 0.53
C LYS A 317 -5.97 -21.15 -0.71
N LEU A 318 -5.45 -20.27 -1.56
CA LEU A 318 -6.16 -19.82 -2.74
C LEU A 318 -6.24 -20.88 -3.83
N MET A 319 -5.26 -21.77 -3.91
CA MET A 319 -5.31 -22.94 -4.79
C MET A 319 -6.46 -23.87 -4.40
N GLU A 320 -6.67 -24.12 -3.10
CA GLU A 320 -7.82 -24.90 -2.62
C GLU A 320 -9.16 -24.25 -3.00
N GLN A 321 -9.28 -22.92 -2.81
CA GLN A 321 -10.48 -22.17 -3.20
C GLN A 321 -10.73 -22.19 -4.71
N ALA A 322 -9.67 -22.10 -5.51
CA ALA A 322 -9.77 -22.17 -6.96
C ALA A 322 -10.20 -23.55 -7.46
N VAL A 323 -9.70 -24.63 -6.84
CA VAL A 323 -10.13 -26.00 -7.14
C VAL A 323 -11.62 -26.14 -6.82
N PHE A 324 -12.05 -25.71 -5.63
CA PHE A 324 -13.45 -25.76 -5.22
C PHE A 324 -14.37 -24.98 -6.17
N ALA A 325 -13.99 -23.75 -6.53
CA ALA A 325 -14.76 -22.91 -7.46
C ALA A 325 -14.88 -23.57 -8.84
N PHE A 326 -13.78 -24.12 -9.36
CA PHE A 326 -13.78 -24.77 -10.66
C PHE A 326 -14.66 -26.04 -10.66
N GLU A 327 -14.54 -26.89 -9.63
CA GLU A 327 -15.39 -28.07 -9.48
C GLU A 327 -16.88 -27.71 -9.39
N ASN A 328 -17.21 -26.66 -8.63
CA ASN A 328 -18.59 -26.21 -8.52
C ASN A 328 -19.11 -25.65 -9.86
N ALA A 329 -18.28 -24.90 -10.60
CA ALA A 329 -18.62 -24.42 -11.93
C ALA A 329 -18.93 -25.59 -12.89
N ILE A 330 -18.08 -26.63 -12.92
CA ILE A 330 -18.30 -27.82 -13.76
C ILE A 330 -19.58 -28.56 -13.35
N LYS A 331 -19.80 -28.71 -12.04
CA LYS A 331 -21.01 -29.38 -11.51
C LYS A 331 -22.27 -28.64 -11.96
N THR A 332 -22.37 -27.34 -11.69
CA THR A 332 -23.54 -26.55 -12.07
C THR A 332 -23.70 -26.45 -13.58
N LEU A 333 -22.60 -26.40 -14.35
CA LEU A 333 -22.67 -26.45 -15.82
C LEU A 333 -23.32 -27.75 -16.31
N ASN A 334 -22.96 -28.90 -15.74
CA ASN A 334 -23.57 -30.18 -16.09
C ASN A 334 -25.06 -30.25 -15.67
N GLU A 335 -25.42 -29.74 -14.50
CA GLU A 335 -26.82 -29.67 -14.04
C GLU A 335 -27.69 -28.80 -14.99
N ARG A 336 -27.13 -27.68 -15.45
CA ARG A 336 -27.77 -26.79 -16.43
C ARG A 336 -27.86 -27.45 -17.80
N TYR A 337 -26.81 -28.16 -18.24
CA TYR A 337 -26.83 -28.88 -19.50
C TYR A 337 -27.88 -30.00 -19.50
N GLU A 338 -27.95 -30.79 -18.43
CA GLU A 338 -28.98 -31.82 -18.27
C GLU A 338 -30.39 -31.23 -18.34
N SER A 339 -30.61 -30.09 -17.67
CA SER A 339 -31.88 -29.37 -17.71
C SER A 339 -32.22 -28.85 -19.11
N PHE A 340 -31.24 -28.29 -19.83
CA PHE A 340 -31.39 -27.84 -21.20
C PHE A 340 -31.71 -28.99 -22.16
N CYS A 341 -31.03 -30.13 -22.04
CA CYS A 341 -31.30 -31.33 -22.83
C CYS A 341 -32.73 -31.82 -22.63
N LYS A 342 -33.23 -31.82 -21.38
CA LYS A 342 -34.63 -32.18 -21.08
C LYS A 342 -35.62 -31.23 -21.74
N LEU A 343 -35.37 -29.92 -21.70
CA LEU A 343 -36.26 -28.92 -22.31
C LEU A 343 -36.24 -28.92 -23.84
N SER A 344 -35.08 -29.23 -24.43
CA SER A 344 -34.88 -29.26 -25.89
C SER A 344 -35.08 -30.64 -26.52
N GLU A 345 -35.48 -31.63 -25.72
CA GLU A 345 -35.68 -33.04 -26.13
C GLU A 345 -34.40 -33.67 -26.74
N GLN A 346 -33.23 -33.26 -26.26
CA GLN A 346 -31.93 -33.76 -26.70
C GLN A 346 -31.36 -34.80 -25.72
N PRO A 347 -30.56 -35.77 -26.20
CA PRO A 347 -29.90 -36.73 -25.32
C PRO A 347 -28.85 -36.03 -24.46
N PHE A 348 -28.90 -36.25 -23.15
CA PHE A 348 -27.88 -35.78 -22.24
C PHE A 348 -26.63 -36.67 -22.30
N LYS A 349 -25.46 -36.02 -22.27
CA LYS A 349 -24.16 -36.65 -22.02
C LYS A 349 -23.36 -35.76 -21.09
N GLN A 350 -22.72 -36.35 -20.08
CA GLN A 350 -21.86 -35.57 -19.19
C GLN A 350 -20.75 -34.87 -19.99
N LEU A 351 -20.54 -33.59 -19.72
CA LEU A 351 -19.50 -32.79 -20.34
C LEU A 351 -18.11 -33.27 -19.90
N PRO A 352 -17.08 -33.21 -20.76
CA PRO A 352 -15.78 -33.83 -20.51
C PRO A 352 -14.85 -33.03 -19.59
N TRP A 353 -15.31 -31.87 -19.09
CA TRP A 353 -14.50 -30.92 -18.34
C TRP A 353 -14.09 -31.44 -16.96
N LYS A 354 -12.86 -31.15 -16.57
CA LYS A 354 -12.29 -31.48 -15.25
C LYS A 354 -11.60 -30.25 -14.67
N SER A 355 -11.61 -30.12 -13.35
CA SER A 355 -10.90 -29.05 -12.66
C SER A 355 -9.40 -29.19 -12.87
N ARG A 356 -8.73 -28.07 -13.15
CA ARG A 356 -7.28 -27.98 -13.32
C ARG A 356 -6.81 -26.62 -12.83
N VAL A 357 -6.04 -26.61 -11.75
CA VAL A 357 -5.45 -25.39 -11.18
C VAL A 357 -3.94 -25.58 -11.13
N ILE A 358 -3.19 -24.57 -11.56
CA ILE A 358 -1.73 -24.63 -11.73
C ILE A 358 -1.14 -23.39 -11.07
N LEU A 359 -0.08 -23.55 -10.26
CA LEU A 359 0.73 -22.42 -9.82
C LEU A 359 1.63 -21.96 -10.97
N TYR A 360 1.81 -20.65 -11.09
CA TYR A 360 2.64 -20.09 -12.16
C TYR A 360 4.08 -20.63 -12.13
N GLU A 361 4.67 -20.83 -10.95
CA GLU A 361 6.01 -21.40 -10.84
C GLU A 361 6.09 -22.83 -11.43
N ASP A 362 5.06 -23.65 -11.22
CA ASP A 362 5.00 -25.02 -11.75
C ASP A 362 4.83 -25.00 -13.28
N MET A 363 3.98 -24.10 -13.79
CA MET A 363 3.79 -23.90 -15.22
C MET A 363 5.11 -23.50 -15.90
N THR A 364 5.79 -22.48 -15.37
CA THR A 364 7.05 -21.99 -15.96
C THR A 364 8.17 -23.01 -15.86
N LYS A 365 8.25 -23.76 -14.75
CA LYS A 365 9.20 -24.87 -14.61
C LYS A 365 8.96 -25.94 -15.67
N SER A 366 7.71 -26.39 -15.85
CA SER A 366 7.36 -27.39 -16.86
C SER A 366 7.69 -26.91 -18.28
N LEU A 367 7.41 -25.65 -18.60
CA LEU A 367 7.70 -25.07 -19.93
C LEU A 367 9.21 -25.00 -20.20
N LYS A 368 10.02 -24.64 -19.19
CA LYS A 368 11.48 -24.62 -19.29
C LYS A 368 12.06 -26.03 -19.45
N GLU A 369 11.55 -27.01 -18.71
CA GLU A 369 11.97 -28.41 -18.82
C GLU A 369 11.64 -29.00 -20.20
N GLU A 370 10.50 -28.62 -20.79
CA GLU A 370 10.03 -29.15 -22.06
C GLU A 370 10.70 -28.50 -23.29
N HIS A 371 10.83 -27.17 -23.29
CA HIS A 371 11.23 -26.39 -24.47
C HIS A 371 12.63 -25.75 -24.35
N GLY A 372 13.21 -25.78 -23.16
CA GLY A 372 14.57 -25.29 -22.89
C GLY A 372 14.80 -23.83 -23.25
N GLU A 373 16.02 -23.54 -23.74
CA GLU A 373 16.51 -22.19 -24.06
C GLU A 373 15.69 -21.45 -25.13
N ILE A 374 15.00 -22.17 -26.02
CA ILE A 374 14.21 -21.54 -27.08
C ILE A 374 13.02 -20.78 -26.48
N PHE A 375 12.32 -21.41 -25.53
CA PHE A 375 11.23 -20.79 -24.79
C PHE A 375 11.72 -19.60 -23.96
N VAL A 376 12.82 -19.75 -23.23
CA VAL A 376 13.39 -18.67 -22.40
C VAL A 376 13.73 -17.44 -23.25
N LYS A 377 14.41 -17.62 -24.39
CA LYS A 377 14.76 -16.52 -25.29
C LYS A 377 13.52 -15.86 -25.91
N HIS A 378 12.50 -16.65 -26.27
CA HIS A 378 11.24 -16.12 -26.77
C HIS A 378 10.56 -15.24 -25.72
N MET A 379 10.43 -15.73 -24.49
CA MET A 379 9.76 -15.00 -23.42
C MET A 379 10.50 -13.72 -23.02
N ASN A 380 11.83 -13.74 -22.99
CA ASN A 380 12.62 -12.52 -22.74
C ASN A 380 12.36 -11.46 -23.83
N LYS A 381 12.41 -11.85 -25.11
CA LYS A 381 12.12 -10.94 -26.23
C LYS A 381 10.67 -10.45 -26.21
N PHE A 382 9.72 -11.31 -25.84
CA PHE A 382 8.32 -10.93 -25.71
C PHE A 382 8.13 -9.88 -24.61
N LYS A 383 8.72 -10.09 -23.43
CA LYS A 383 8.70 -9.13 -22.32
C LYS A 383 9.34 -7.79 -22.70
N GLU A 384 10.50 -7.80 -23.35
CA GLU A 384 11.15 -6.58 -23.87
C GLU A 384 10.24 -5.79 -24.81
N LYS A 385 9.54 -6.48 -25.74
CA LYS A 385 8.58 -5.84 -26.63
C LYS A 385 7.37 -5.29 -25.87
N LEU A 386 6.87 -6.04 -24.89
CA LEU A 386 5.69 -5.68 -24.11
C LEU A 386 5.94 -4.48 -23.20
N LEU A 387 7.19 -4.27 -22.76
CA LEU A 387 7.60 -3.07 -22.00
C LEU A 387 7.47 -1.76 -22.78
N LEU A 388 7.39 -1.82 -24.12
CA LEU A 388 7.18 -0.66 -24.98
C LEU A 388 5.71 -0.19 -25.03
N ASP A 389 4.79 -0.92 -24.38
CA ASP A 389 3.38 -0.56 -24.30
C ASP A 389 3.10 0.07 -22.92
N ASP A 390 3.15 1.41 -22.90
CA ASP A 390 2.91 2.21 -21.69
C ASP A 390 1.45 2.14 -21.20
N SER A 391 0.52 1.62 -22.01
CA SER A 391 -0.88 1.46 -21.58
C SER A 391 -1.09 0.28 -20.62
N LEU A 392 -0.13 -0.63 -20.54
CA LEU A 392 -0.21 -1.80 -19.67
C LEU A 392 0.36 -1.47 -18.30
N ASP A 393 -0.47 -1.56 -17.27
CA ASP A 393 0.01 -1.62 -15.90
C ASP A 393 0.72 -2.96 -15.60
N THR A 394 1.31 -3.10 -14.41
CA THR A 394 2.00 -4.33 -13.98
C THR A 394 1.08 -5.57 -14.02
N ARG A 395 -0.21 -5.41 -13.71
CA ARG A 395 -1.17 -6.51 -13.62
C ARG A 395 -1.50 -7.04 -15.02
N MET A 396 -1.78 -6.14 -15.95
CA MET A 396 -2.06 -6.49 -17.35
C MET A 396 -0.82 -6.99 -18.08
N PHE A 397 0.36 -6.45 -17.76
CA PHE A 397 1.62 -7.03 -18.24
C PHE A 397 1.77 -8.48 -17.80
N ALA A 398 1.54 -8.77 -16.52
CA ALA A 398 1.60 -10.14 -16.00
C ALA A 398 0.58 -11.06 -16.71
N ALA A 399 -0.66 -10.60 -16.94
CA ALA A 399 -1.67 -11.35 -17.68
C ALA A 399 -1.22 -11.68 -19.12
N ARG A 400 -0.61 -10.73 -19.84
CA ARG A 400 -0.11 -10.94 -21.21
C ARG A 400 1.10 -11.87 -21.26
N VAL A 401 1.95 -11.86 -20.24
CA VAL A 401 3.05 -12.84 -20.12
C VAL A 401 2.48 -14.25 -19.97
N VAL A 402 1.54 -14.46 -19.05
CA VAL A 402 0.90 -15.78 -18.86
C VAL A 402 0.16 -16.24 -20.13
N GLU A 403 -0.53 -15.32 -20.82
CA GLU A 403 -1.21 -15.61 -22.09
C GLU A 403 -0.25 -16.09 -23.18
N GLU A 404 0.94 -15.49 -23.26
CA GLU A 404 1.96 -15.92 -24.21
C GLU A 404 2.58 -17.27 -23.83
N GLU A 405 2.87 -17.49 -22.54
CA GLU A 405 3.41 -18.77 -22.04
C GLU A 405 2.42 -19.92 -22.23
N TRP A 406 1.12 -19.66 -22.07
CA TRP A 406 0.07 -20.65 -22.28
C TRP A 406 0.08 -21.22 -23.70
N LYS A 407 0.50 -20.45 -24.72
CA LYS A 407 0.60 -20.94 -26.11
C LYS A 407 1.64 -22.05 -26.30
N TRP A 408 2.57 -22.20 -25.35
CA TRP A 408 3.61 -23.23 -25.36
C TRP A 408 3.19 -24.51 -24.64
N MET A 409 2.06 -24.50 -23.91
CA MET A 409 1.53 -25.69 -23.25
C MET A 409 1.00 -26.69 -24.27
N LYS A 410 1.43 -27.96 -24.18
CA LYS A 410 0.86 -29.04 -25.00
C LYS A 410 -0.60 -29.33 -24.66
N ASP A 411 -0.90 -29.35 -23.36
CA ASP A 411 -2.25 -29.58 -22.86
C ASP A 411 -2.98 -28.24 -22.68
N GLN A 412 -3.81 -27.92 -23.66
CA GLN A 412 -4.66 -26.73 -23.73
C GLN A 412 -6.03 -26.93 -23.07
N SER A 413 -6.23 -28.00 -22.27
CA SER A 413 -7.47 -28.16 -21.49
C SER A 413 -7.70 -26.97 -20.55
N PRO A 414 -8.97 -26.55 -20.33
CA PRO A 414 -9.29 -25.42 -19.47
C PRO A 414 -8.61 -25.50 -18.11
N ALA A 415 -7.99 -24.40 -17.69
CA ALA A 415 -7.19 -24.33 -16.47
C ALA A 415 -7.32 -22.96 -15.78
N ILE A 416 -7.06 -22.93 -14.48
CA ILE A 416 -6.82 -21.70 -13.72
C ILE A 416 -5.32 -21.67 -13.39
N ILE A 417 -4.63 -20.60 -13.79
CA ILE A 417 -3.25 -20.33 -13.42
C ILE A 417 -3.26 -19.27 -12.32
N LEU A 418 -2.77 -19.64 -11.13
CA LEU A 418 -2.66 -18.76 -9.97
C LEU A 418 -1.25 -18.15 -9.91
N LEU A 419 -1.20 -16.82 -9.76
CA LEU A 419 0.01 -16.01 -9.76
C LEU A 419 -0.14 -14.79 -8.84
N TYR A 420 0.95 -14.06 -8.63
CA TYR A 420 0.95 -12.68 -8.15
C TYR A 420 1.21 -11.71 -9.29
N SER A 421 0.61 -10.51 -9.23
CA SER A 421 0.70 -9.53 -10.33
C SER A 421 1.03 -8.10 -9.89
N SER A 422 1.44 -7.93 -8.63
CA SER A 422 1.80 -6.63 -8.05
C SER A 422 2.86 -6.79 -6.95
N LEU A 423 3.29 -5.65 -6.40
CA LEU A 423 4.08 -5.54 -5.18
C LEU A 423 3.47 -6.37 -4.03
N TYR A 424 4.32 -7.12 -3.34
CA TYR A 424 4.03 -7.65 -2.02
C TYR A 424 4.45 -6.59 -0.99
N SER A 425 3.51 -6.13 -0.18
CA SER A 425 3.78 -5.26 0.97
C SER A 425 3.86 -6.14 2.22
N PRO A 426 5.04 -6.33 2.83
CA PRO A 426 5.20 -7.12 4.04
C PRO A 426 4.38 -6.60 5.21
N CYS A 427 3.89 -7.53 6.03
CA CYS A 427 3.27 -7.19 7.31
C CYS A 427 4.35 -6.81 8.33
N LEU A 428 4.11 -5.74 9.07
CA LEU A 428 4.94 -5.33 10.21
C LEU A 428 4.15 -5.46 11.50
N ASP A 429 4.74 -6.11 12.50
CA ASP A 429 4.20 -6.18 13.86
C ASP A 429 5.25 -5.77 14.90
N LEU A 430 4.76 -5.17 15.98
CA LEU A 430 5.56 -4.80 17.16
C LEU A 430 5.02 -5.58 18.37
N THR A 431 5.62 -6.74 18.61
CA THR A 431 5.15 -7.72 19.61
C THR A 431 6.01 -7.73 20.87
N GLY A 432 7.10 -6.96 20.90
CA GLY A 432 8.06 -6.98 22.00
C GLY A 432 9.04 -8.15 21.89
N LYS A 433 9.30 -8.63 20.66
CA LYS A 433 10.13 -9.83 20.45
C LYS A 433 11.62 -9.63 20.73
N ASN A 434 12.05 -8.37 20.86
CA ASN A 434 13.41 -8.00 21.21
C ASN A 434 13.44 -6.70 22.02
N LYS A 435 14.63 -6.32 22.51
CA LYS A 435 14.78 -5.17 23.39
C LYS A 435 14.43 -3.83 22.74
N GLN A 436 14.66 -3.68 21.43
CA GLN A 436 14.30 -2.45 20.71
C GLN A 436 12.78 -2.29 20.66
N GLU A 437 12.04 -3.37 20.35
CA GLU A 437 10.58 -3.34 20.36
C GLU A 437 10.01 -3.08 21.75
N GLU A 438 10.52 -3.74 22.80
CA GLU A 438 10.10 -3.48 24.18
C GLU A 438 10.27 -2.01 24.57
N ASN A 439 11.40 -1.41 24.18
CA ASN A 439 11.67 -0.01 24.47
C ASN A 439 10.70 0.92 23.71
N LEU A 440 10.41 0.64 22.44
CA LEU A 440 9.47 1.43 21.64
C LEU A 440 8.03 1.30 22.17
N ILE A 441 7.57 0.09 22.51
CA ILE A 441 6.26 -0.14 23.12
C ILE A 441 6.16 0.63 24.44
N SER A 442 7.17 0.50 25.32
CA SER A 442 7.15 1.19 26.61
C SER A 442 7.20 2.72 26.46
N ALA A 443 7.95 3.25 25.48
CA ALA A 443 7.97 4.68 25.19
C ALA A 443 6.61 5.17 24.67
N LEU A 444 5.97 4.40 23.79
CA LEU A 444 4.63 4.68 23.28
C LEU A 444 3.58 4.70 24.39
N ASP A 445 3.53 3.65 25.23
CA ASP A 445 2.55 3.55 26.31
C ASP A 445 2.68 4.72 27.29
N LYS A 446 3.91 5.08 27.64
CA LYS A 446 4.20 6.25 28.49
C LYS A 446 3.76 7.56 27.83
N ALA A 447 3.98 7.71 26.52
CA ALA A 447 3.58 8.90 25.77
C ALA A 447 2.06 9.05 25.71
N ILE A 448 1.34 7.96 25.43
CA ILE A 448 -0.13 7.93 25.45
C ILE A 448 -0.63 8.31 26.85
N GLU A 449 -0.12 7.68 27.92
CA GLU A 449 -0.54 7.97 29.30
C GLU A 449 -0.36 9.45 29.66
N LYS A 450 0.80 10.03 29.29
CA LYS A 450 1.13 11.43 29.57
C LYS A 450 0.18 12.40 28.86
N VAL A 451 -0.14 12.14 27.59
CA VAL A 451 -0.91 13.06 26.74
C VAL A 451 -2.43 12.86 26.92
N GLN A 452 -2.90 11.65 27.24
CA GLN A 452 -4.32 11.32 27.38
C GLN A 452 -5.05 12.24 28.36
N SER A 453 -4.41 12.62 29.47
CA SER A 453 -5.02 13.50 30.49
C SER A 453 -5.37 14.91 29.97
N GLN A 454 -4.81 15.31 28.84
CA GLN A 454 -4.95 16.65 28.26
C GLN A 454 -5.84 16.66 27.01
N TYR A 455 -6.37 15.50 26.61
CA TYR A 455 -7.17 15.35 25.41
C TYR A 455 -8.50 14.65 25.71
N LYS A 456 -9.59 15.17 25.15
CA LYS A 456 -10.96 14.78 25.54
C LYS A 456 -11.38 13.39 25.06
N TYR A 457 -10.71 12.84 24.06
CA TYR A 457 -11.09 11.55 23.46
C TYR A 457 -10.08 10.44 23.79
N PRO A 458 -10.51 9.17 23.84
CA PRO A 458 -9.60 8.05 24.10
C PRO A 458 -8.57 7.88 22.98
N ILE A 459 -7.31 7.73 23.37
CA ILE A 459 -6.19 7.37 22.51
C ILE A 459 -5.91 5.89 22.72
N VAL A 460 -6.09 5.09 21.67
CA VAL A 460 -6.10 3.63 21.75
C VAL A 460 -5.05 3.06 20.83
N SER A 461 -4.16 2.21 21.36
CA SER A 461 -3.21 1.48 20.54
C SER A 461 -3.85 0.23 19.93
N LYS A 462 -3.58 -0.02 18.64
CA LYS A 462 -3.91 -1.26 17.92
C LYS A 462 -2.64 -1.86 17.32
N ASN A 463 -2.68 -3.12 16.93
CA ASN A 463 -1.52 -3.82 16.42
C ASN A 463 -1.29 -3.54 14.94
N TYR A 464 -2.36 -3.45 14.15
CA TYR A 464 -2.25 -3.31 12.69
C TYR A 464 -2.96 -2.07 12.16
N PHE A 465 -2.19 -1.19 11.50
CA PHE A 465 -2.75 -0.18 10.63
C PHE A 465 -3.55 -0.86 9.52
N PRO A 466 -4.86 -0.56 9.36
CA PRO A 466 -5.74 -1.35 8.49
C PRO A 466 -5.65 -0.98 7.01
N TYR A 467 -4.87 0.07 6.68
CA TYR A 467 -4.63 0.52 5.32
C TYR A 467 -3.19 0.14 4.91
N ILE A 468 -2.92 0.23 3.61
CA ILE A 468 -1.58 0.00 3.08
C ILE A 468 -0.75 1.24 3.41
N CYS A 469 0.51 1.04 3.78
CA CYS A 469 1.45 2.13 4.01
C CYS A 469 2.88 1.66 3.80
N ASP A 470 3.78 2.60 3.56
CA ASP A 470 5.19 2.34 3.31
C ASP A 470 6.00 1.91 4.55
N MET A 471 5.38 1.81 5.73
CA MET A 471 5.96 1.02 6.83
C MET A 471 6.22 -0.45 6.44
N SER A 472 5.49 -0.98 5.45
CA SER A 472 5.78 -2.31 4.88
C SER A 472 7.17 -2.40 4.22
N CYS A 473 7.79 -1.27 3.89
CA CYS A 473 9.06 -1.21 3.19
C CYS A 473 10.28 -0.97 4.11
N VAL A 474 10.10 -0.93 5.43
CA VAL A 474 11.20 -0.62 6.38
C VAL A 474 11.58 -1.77 7.31
N ALA A 475 10.79 -2.84 7.32
CA ALA A 475 11.13 -4.08 8.01
C ALA A 475 10.53 -5.29 7.29
N LEU A 476 11.22 -6.43 7.41
CA LEU A 476 10.81 -7.67 6.77
C LEU A 476 10.96 -8.83 7.76
N LYS A 477 9.84 -9.49 8.07
CA LYS A 477 9.83 -10.72 8.88
C LYS A 477 9.91 -12.00 8.05
N ASP A 478 9.59 -11.91 6.77
CA ASP A 478 9.54 -13.05 5.86
C ASP A 478 10.94 -13.62 5.59
N ASP A 479 11.02 -14.95 5.64
CA ASP A 479 12.23 -15.67 5.28
C ASP A 479 12.46 -15.66 3.75
N GLU A 480 13.64 -16.13 3.35
CA GLU A 480 14.02 -16.17 1.93
C GLU A 480 13.06 -16.99 1.09
N LYS A 481 12.52 -18.08 1.64
CA LYS A 481 11.59 -18.95 0.92
C LYS A 481 10.27 -18.26 0.63
N SER A 482 9.77 -17.49 1.60
CA SER A 482 8.54 -16.70 1.49
C SER A 482 8.67 -15.64 0.40
N ILE A 483 9.79 -14.92 0.36
CA ILE A 483 10.10 -13.96 -0.70
C ILE A 483 10.26 -14.65 -2.05
N GLN A 484 10.99 -15.77 -2.11
CA GLN A 484 11.17 -16.53 -3.35
C GLN A 484 9.83 -17.00 -3.93
N SER A 485 8.83 -17.28 -3.08
CA SER A 485 7.49 -17.67 -3.53
C SER A 485 6.76 -16.54 -4.24
N VAL A 486 6.95 -15.28 -3.80
CA VAL A 486 6.47 -14.08 -4.52
C VAL A 486 7.16 -13.96 -5.87
N ILE A 487 8.50 -14.08 -5.87
CA ILE A 487 9.34 -13.94 -7.06
C ILE A 487 8.98 -15.00 -8.12
N ASN A 488 8.92 -16.27 -7.72
CA ASN A 488 8.67 -17.39 -8.62
C ASN A 488 7.25 -17.37 -9.20
N ASN A 489 6.29 -16.81 -8.47
CA ASN A 489 4.89 -16.72 -8.88
C ASN A 489 4.50 -15.36 -9.47
N ASN A 490 5.46 -14.48 -9.80
CA ASN A 490 5.19 -13.17 -10.39
C ASN A 490 5.73 -13.06 -11.83
N PRO A 491 4.88 -13.06 -12.87
CA PRO A 491 5.32 -13.02 -14.26
C PRO A 491 6.03 -11.72 -14.68
N ALA A 492 5.78 -10.62 -13.97
CA ALA A 492 6.40 -9.33 -14.21
C ALA A 492 7.76 -9.17 -13.51
N TRP A 493 8.12 -10.10 -12.61
CA TRP A 493 9.32 -9.98 -11.79
C TRP A 493 10.61 -9.89 -12.62
N GLY A 494 11.51 -9.00 -12.20
CA GLY A 494 12.80 -8.76 -12.84
C GLY A 494 12.73 -8.05 -14.19
N THR A 495 11.53 -7.61 -14.61
CA THR A 495 11.32 -6.83 -15.83
C THR A 495 10.50 -5.58 -15.54
N LYS A 496 9.17 -5.64 -15.65
CA LYS A 496 8.30 -4.50 -15.36
C LYS A 496 8.19 -4.19 -13.86
N HIS A 497 8.43 -5.18 -13.01
CA HIS A 497 8.36 -5.04 -11.56
C HIS A 497 9.55 -5.72 -10.89
N TYR A 498 10.14 -5.04 -9.91
CA TYR A 498 11.22 -5.56 -9.09
C TYR A 498 11.28 -4.77 -7.78
N VAL A 499 11.51 -5.49 -6.68
CA VAL A 499 11.84 -4.91 -5.37
C VAL A 499 13.02 -5.66 -4.80
N ASN A 500 13.99 -4.91 -4.27
CA ASN A 500 15.11 -5.48 -3.54
C ASN A 500 14.74 -5.62 -2.06
N TYR A 501 14.13 -6.76 -1.69
CA TYR A 501 13.76 -7.03 -0.29
C TYR A 501 14.96 -7.11 0.65
N GLU A 502 16.18 -7.29 0.14
CA GLU A 502 17.38 -7.27 0.99
C GLU A 502 17.68 -5.86 1.51
N ASP A 503 17.42 -4.81 0.72
CA ASP A 503 17.55 -3.42 1.20
C ASP A 503 16.61 -3.17 2.39
N ILE A 504 15.42 -3.78 2.39
CA ILE A 504 14.46 -3.71 3.51
C ILE A 504 15.03 -4.43 4.75
N ARG A 505 15.63 -5.62 4.58
CA ARG A 505 16.22 -6.41 5.67
C ARG A 505 17.42 -5.74 6.32
N GLU A 506 18.20 -4.99 5.56
CA GLU A 506 19.37 -4.27 6.09
C GLU A 506 18.98 -3.06 6.95
N ILE A 507 17.81 -2.45 6.68
CA ILE A 507 17.22 -1.40 7.51
C ILE A 507 16.56 -2.00 8.74
N ASN A 508 15.56 -2.88 8.55
CA ASN A 508 14.83 -3.66 9.54
C ASN A 508 14.61 -2.95 10.89
N VAL A 509 13.90 -1.83 10.86
CA VAL A 509 13.62 -0.98 12.01
C VAL A 509 12.19 -1.21 12.54
N PRO A 510 11.97 -1.31 13.87
CA PRO A 510 10.61 -1.38 14.39
C PRO A 510 9.87 -0.07 14.10
N ALA A 511 8.63 -0.18 13.61
CA ALA A 511 7.83 0.97 13.17
C ALA A 511 6.48 1.05 13.88
N ILE A 512 6.01 2.27 14.08
CA ILE A 512 4.66 2.60 14.56
C ILE A 512 4.07 3.71 13.69
N ASN A 513 2.75 3.77 13.58
CA ASN A 513 2.03 4.85 12.91
C ASN A 513 1.34 5.77 13.91
N ILE A 514 1.70 7.06 13.88
CA ILE A 514 1.10 8.14 14.65
C ILE A 514 0.81 9.30 13.69
N GLY A 515 -0.40 9.32 13.12
CA GLY A 515 -0.79 10.32 12.14
C GLY A 515 -2.17 10.94 12.38
N PRO A 516 -2.53 11.95 11.56
CA PRO A 516 -3.66 12.85 11.77
C PRO A 516 -4.98 12.08 11.81
N TYR A 517 -5.90 12.48 12.69
CA TYR A 517 -7.22 11.86 12.76
C TYR A 517 -8.21 12.59 11.88
N GLY A 518 -8.98 11.85 11.08
CA GLY A 518 -10.06 12.47 10.36
C GLY A 518 -10.94 11.56 9.53
N TYR A 519 -11.62 12.18 8.58
CA TYR A 519 -12.66 11.57 7.75
C TYR A 519 -12.38 11.82 6.28
N ASP A 520 -12.93 10.92 5.46
CA ASP A 520 -13.00 11.10 4.01
C ASP A 520 -11.63 11.25 3.34
N ALA A 521 -10.61 10.53 3.83
CA ALA A 521 -9.38 10.28 3.09
C ALA A 521 -9.71 9.78 1.68
N HIS A 522 -9.04 10.36 0.68
CA HIS A 522 -9.27 10.10 -0.76
C HIS A 522 -10.68 10.44 -1.26
N LYS A 523 -11.43 11.26 -0.52
CA LYS A 523 -12.79 11.69 -0.89
C LYS A 523 -12.94 13.22 -0.84
N ARG A 524 -14.07 13.67 -1.40
CA ARG A 524 -14.38 15.10 -1.66
C ARG A 524 -14.50 16.01 -0.43
N TYR A 525 -14.58 15.42 0.76
CA TYR A 525 -14.75 16.13 2.03
C TYR A 525 -13.63 15.80 3.00
N GLU A 526 -12.46 15.43 2.47
CA GLU A 526 -11.27 15.14 3.26
C GLU A 526 -11.00 16.25 4.28
N ARG A 527 -10.85 15.84 5.53
CA ARG A 527 -10.64 16.75 6.66
C ARG A 527 -9.97 16.07 7.83
N MET A 528 -9.15 16.84 8.56
CA MET A 528 -8.54 16.41 9.81
C MET A 528 -9.14 17.16 11.01
N GLU A 529 -9.09 16.54 12.18
CA GLU A 529 -9.33 17.20 13.45
C GLU A 529 -8.11 18.06 13.82
N ILE A 530 -8.31 19.35 14.08
CA ILE A 530 -7.22 20.30 14.31
C ILE A 530 -6.48 20.01 15.61
N GLU A 531 -7.18 19.85 16.74
CA GLU A 531 -6.56 19.67 18.07
C GLU A 531 -5.70 18.40 18.11
N TYR A 532 -6.27 17.27 17.66
CA TYR A 532 -5.53 16.02 17.61
C TYR A 532 -4.29 16.11 16.70
N SER A 533 -4.48 16.61 15.48
CA SER A 533 -3.45 16.54 14.45
C SER A 533 -2.30 17.54 14.68
N THR A 534 -2.60 18.68 15.33
CA THR A 534 -1.62 19.78 15.49
C THR A 534 -1.06 19.92 16.90
N GLU A 535 -1.64 19.27 17.90
CA GLU A 535 -1.21 19.37 19.31
C GLU A 535 -0.92 17.98 19.91
N VAL A 536 -1.86 17.03 19.79
CA VAL A 536 -1.73 15.69 20.41
C VAL A 536 -0.64 14.86 19.75
N ILE A 537 -0.63 14.79 18.41
CA ILE A 537 0.37 13.99 17.67
C ILE A 537 1.79 14.49 17.91
N PRO A 538 2.12 15.79 17.71
CA PRO A 538 3.46 16.29 18.03
C PRO A 538 3.86 16.01 19.48
N ALA A 539 2.94 16.11 20.43
CA ALA A 539 3.22 15.86 21.84
C ALA A 539 3.56 14.38 22.13
N ILE A 540 2.81 13.43 21.54
CA ILE A 540 3.09 12.00 21.67
C ILE A 540 4.44 11.66 21.03
N THR A 541 4.63 12.07 19.77
CA THR A 541 5.85 11.79 19.01
C THR A 541 7.08 12.39 19.71
N LYS A 542 6.97 13.62 20.23
CA LYS A 542 8.04 14.22 21.03
C LYS A 542 8.37 13.42 22.30
N GLU A 543 7.38 12.99 23.07
CA GLU A 543 7.62 12.21 24.29
C GLU A 543 8.33 10.87 24.00
N ILE A 544 7.99 10.24 22.87
CA ILE A 544 8.67 9.02 22.40
C ILE A 544 10.13 9.33 22.07
N ILE A 545 10.38 10.39 21.30
CA ILE A 545 11.74 10.84 20.95
C ILE A 545 12.56 11.09 22.22
N GLU A 546 12.05 11.90 23.15
CA GLU A 546 12.75 12.23 24.40
C GLU A 546 12.98 11.00 25.28
N THR A 547 12.03 10.06 25.31
CA THR A 547 12.17 8.84 26.12
C THR A 547 13.25 7.89 25.56
N LEU A 548 13.38 7.81 24.24
CA LEU A 548 14.31 6.89 23.59
C LEU A 548 15.71 7.47 23.37
N ILE A 549 15.80 8.77 23.06
CA ILE A 549 17.04 9.43 22.65
C ILE A 549 17.25 10.84 23.26
N GLY A 550 16.48 11.25 24.28
CA GLY A 550 16.57 12.58 24.89
C GLY A 550 17.24 12.68 26.25
#